data_AF-A3IWY7-F1
#
_entry.id   AF-A3IWY7-F1
#
_cell.length_a   1.000
_cell.length_b   1.000
_cell.length_c   1.000
_cell.angle_alpha   90.00
_cell.angle_beta   90.00
_cell.angle_gamma   90.00
#
_symmetry.space_group_name_H-M   'P 1'
#
loop_
_entity.id
_entity.type
_entity.pdbx_description
1 polymer ?
#
loop_
_entity_poly.entity_id
_entity_poly.type
_entity_poly.pdbx_seq_one_letter_code
_entity_poly.pdbx_strand_id
1 'polypeptide(L)'
;MTEQKKTIHVGYWWAFLLTFGCGLALVAVFTILISHSNPTAAPIYLSLTLAGALGGILYSISIDGSLELPKWGDNGHSVHIGSIGEIFLGICGAFIAYVALPEELKSSITEDTTQLAQQLANQGLTQAQIELILEQAAEQVDSATSSLIAFVTGLVGGYGGKAILNAALGRVIGQVENVNLIEENNKRLAKEAKQLSDEQSIIKQVNQQLQEGLPTSEVYDLVEEIKNAPQDVQEEAFRRAKEIRRLSWRTKAFKSEIPKTIPIFEALVDSDPSNHEYHAQLGYAYKDSLPPRLEEAITQLNEAIALRGNQIISTTWKYELNRALTRMMQEEQQVSSNGQMSPWREEIWQDIVKVDRNYGITKILIELQCVSP
;
A
#
# COMPACT_ATOMS: atom_id res chain seq x y z
N MET A 1 -36.10 -56.67 20.74
CA MET A 1 -35.94 -55.22 20.99
C MET A 1 -36.13 -54.99 22.48
N THR A 2 -35.03 -54.80 23.20
CA THR A 2 -35.02 -54.39 24.61
C THR A 2 -34.18 -53.13 24.68
N GLU A 3 -34.86 -51.99 24.74
CA GLU A 3 -34.28 -50.66 24.83
C GLU A 3 -33.77 -50.44 26.27
N GLN A 4 -32.45 -50.42 26.46
CA GLN A 4 -31.86 -49.96 27.73
C GLN A 4 -31.88 -48.43 27.76
N LYS A 5 -32.81 -47.87 28.55
CA LYS A 5 -32.79 -46.46 28.95
C LYS A 5 -31.55 -46.18 29.81
N LYS A 6 -30.55 -45.50 29.24
CA LYS A 6 -29.46 -44.86 30.00
C LYS A 6 -30.03 -43.68 30.79
N THR A 7 -30.25 -43.86 32.08
CA THR A 7 -30.49 -42.76 33.01
C THR A 7 -29.17 -42.04 33.28
N ILE A 8 -29.04 -40.80 32.79
CA ILE A 8 -27.91 -39.92 33.10
C ILE A 8 -28.13 -39.41 34.53
N HIS A 9 -27.27 -39.82 35.46
CA HIS A 9 -27.29 -39.33 36.84
C HIS A 9 -26.84 -37.86 36.88
N VAL A 10 -27.76 -36.95 37.18
CA VAL A 10 -27.55 -35.49 37.31
C VAL A 10 -26.86 -35.11 38.64
N GLY A 11 -26.27 -36.06 39.36
CA GLY A 11 -25.92 -35.92 40.78
C GLY A 11 -24.61 -35.18 41.14
N TYR A 12 -23.72 -34.88 40.20
CA TYR A 12 -22.33 -34.45 40.54
C TYR A 12 -21.89 -33.09 39.97
N TRP A 13 -22.80 -32.31 39.39
CA TRP A 13 -22.47 -31.00 38.82
C TRP A 13 -21.98 -29.99 39.86
N TRP A 14 -22.50 -30.03 41.09
CA TRP A 14 -22.05 -29.13 42.16
C TRP A 14 -20.63 -29.47 42.63
N ALA A 15 -20.28 -30.76 42.71
CA ALA A 15 -18.94 -31.20 43.06
C ALA A 15 -17.94 -30.79 41.96
N PHE A 16 -18.32 -30.92 40.69
CA PHE A 16 -17.54 -30.41 39.57
C PHE A 16 -17.29 -28.89 39.66
N LEU A 17 -18.35 -28.10 39.85
CA LEU A 17 -18.22 -26.64 39.97
C LEU A 17 -17.39 -26.23 41.20
N LEU A 18 -17.53 -26.94 42.31
CA LEU A 18 -16.76 -26.67 43.53
C LEU A 18 -15.27 -26.99 43.33
N THR A 19 -14.95 -28.14 42.71
CA THR A 19 -13.55 -28.56 42.52
C THR A 19 -12.86 -27.74 41.43
N PHE A 20 -13.57 -27.43 40.34
CA PHE A 20 -13.09 -26.54 39.28
C PHE A 20 -12.93 -25.10 39.79
N GLY A 21 -13.91 -24.61 40.57
CA GLY A 21 -13.85 -23.31 41.22
C GLY A 21 -12.69 -23.20 42.22
N CYS A 22 -12.46 -24.23 43.04
CA CYS A 22 -11.32 -24.29 43.94
C CYS A 22 -9.99 -24.34 43.19
N GLY A 23 -9.89 -25.09 42.09
CA GLY A 23 -8.68 -25.12 41.24
C GLY A 23 -8.34 -23.75 40.65
N LEU A 24 -9.35 -23.05 40.10
CA LEU A 24 -9.18 -21.68 39.60
C LEU A 24 -8.85 -20.69 40.71
N ALA A 25 -9.47 -20.83 41.88
CA ALA A 25 -9.17 -20.00 43.04
C ALA A 25 -7.74 -20.21 43.55
N LEU A 26 -7.24 -21.45 43.55
CA LEU A 26 -5.88 -21.78 43.97
C LEU A 26 -4.85 -21.22 42.98
N VAL A 27 -5.12 -21.32 41.67
CA VAL A 27 -4.33 -20.68 40.61
C VAL A 27 -4.33 -19.15 40.75
N ALA A 28 -5.49 -18.55 41.01
CA ALA A 28 -5.61 -17.12 41.22
C ALA A 28 -4.84 -16.67 42.47
N VAL A 29 -4.97 -17.38 43.59
CA VAL A 29 -4.25 -17.08 44.84
C VAL A 29 -2.74 -17.26 44.66
N PHE A 30 -2.29 -18.31 43.98
CA PHE A 30 -0.88 -18.53 43.69
C PHE A 30 -0.31 -17.42 42.78
N THR A 31 -1.06 -17.02 41.75
CA THR A 31 -0.69 -15.91 40.87
C THR A 31 -0.64 -14.59 41.63
N ILE A 32 -1.60 -14.33 42.53
CA ILE A 32 -1.63 -13.13 43.39
C ILE A 32 -0.44 -13.11 44.35
N LEU A 33 -0.12 -14.24 44.99
CA LEU A 33 1.02 -14.36 45.90
C LEU A 33 2.36 -14.12 45.19
N ILE A 34 2.52 -14.68 43.98
CA ILE A 34 3.71 -14.44 43.17
C ILE A 34 3.76 -12.98 42.68
N SER A 35 2.63 -12.43 42.22
CA SER A 35 2.55 -11.05 41.74
C SER A 35 2.82 -10.01 42.84
N HIS A 36 2.50 -10.33 44.10
CA HIS A 36 2.84 -9.49 45.25
C HIS A 36 4.36 -9.43 45.50
N SER A 37 5.09 -10.50 45.18
CA SER A 37 6.55 -10.56 45.34
C SER A 37 7.32 -9.93 44.17
N ASN A 38 6.75 -9.89 42.96
CA ASN A 38 7.38 -9.27 41.79
C ASN A 38 6.32 -8.78 40.77
N PRO A 39 5.87 -7.51 40.85
CA PRO A 39 4.74 -7.01 40.06
C PRO A 39 5.02 -6.93 38.56
N THR A 40 6.28 -6.81 38.13
CA THR A 40 6.66 -6.76 36.71
C THR A 40 6.64 -8.13 36.04
N ALA A 41 6.74 -9.23 36.81
CA ALA A 41 6.74 -10.60 36.29
C ALA A 41 5.35 -11.27 36.30
N ALA A 42 4.34 -10.61 36.88
CA ALA A 42 2.96 -11.09 36.97
C ALA A 42 2.34 -11.56 35.62
N PRO A 43 2.45 -10.82 34.50
CA PRO A 43 1.83 -11.25 33.24
C PRO A 43 2.49 -12.49 32.64
N ILE A 44 3.79 -12.69 32.87
CA ILE A 44 4.53 -13.88 32.40
C ILE A 44 4.10 -15.12 33.17
N TYR A 45 4.02 -15.04 34.49
CA TYR A 45 3.60 -16.17 35.32
C TYR A 45 2.14 -16.54 35.11
N LEU A 46 1.27 -15.56 34.90
CA LEU A 46 -0.13 -15.81 34.53
C LEU A 46 -0.20 -16.56 33.19
N SER A 47 0.58 -16.12 32.20
CA SER A 47 0.62 -16.75 30.87
C SER A 47 1.14 -18.19 30.92
N LEU A 48 2.18 -18.46 31.71
CA LEU A 48 2.70 -19.81 31.94
C LEU A 48 1.68 -20.71 32.62
N THR A 49 0.97 -20.17 33.62
CA THR A 49 -0.03 -20.94 34.36
C THR A 49 -1.22 -21.29 33.48
N LEU A 50 -1.70 -20.35 32.67
CA LEU A 50 -2.78 -20.60 31.70
C LEU A 50 -2.35 -21.59 30.62
N ALA A 51 -1.14 -21.43 30.06
CA ALA A 51 -0.60 -22.32 29.04
C ALA A 51 -0.41 -23.75 29.56
N GLY A 52 0.16 -23.88 30.75
CA GLY A 52 0.37 -25.18 31.38
C GLY A 52 -0.94 -25.86 31.78
N ALA A 53 -1.91 -25.12 32.31
CA ALA A 53 -3.23 -25.66 32.63
C ALA A 53 -3.96 -26.15 31.36
N LEU A 54 -3.92 -25.36 30.28
CA LEU A 54 -4.48 -25.72 28.99
C LEU A 54 -3.76 -26.94 28.38
N GLY A 55 -2.43 -27.01 28.49
CA GLY A 55 -1.64 -28.16 28.07
C GLY A 55 -2.01 -29.44 28.82
N GLY A 56 -2.25 -29.37 30.13
CA GLY A 56 -2.71 -30.49 30.96
C GLY A 56 -4.11 -30.97 30.60
N ILE A 57 -5.04 -30.05 30.33
CA ILE A 57 -6.40 -30.39 29.87
C ILE A 57 -6.34 -31.09 28.51
N LEU A 58 -5.57 -30.55 27.58
CA LEU A 58 -5.44 -31.12 26.23
C LEU A 58 -4.77 -32.50 26.26
N TYR A 59 -3.78 -32.70 27.12
CA TYR A 59 -3.15 -33.99 27.32
C TYR A 59 -4.15 -35.05 27.80
N SER A 60 -4.94 -34.72 28.83
CA SER A 60 -5.97 -35.62 29.35
C SER A 60 -7.03 -35.98 28.29
N ILE A 61 -7.49 -35.00 27.50
CA ILE A 61 -8.42 -35.26 26.39
C ILE A 61 -7.78 -36.11 25.29
N SER A 62 -6.51 -35.86 24.97
CA SER A 62 -5.81 -36.53 23.87
C SER A 62 -5.48 -37.99 24.16
N ILE A 63 -5.15 -38.34 25.40
CA ILE A 63 -4.75 -39.71 25.74
C ILE A 63 -5.96 -40.54 26.13
N ASP A 64 -6.82 -40.02 27.01
CA ASP A 64 -7.90 -40.80 27.60
C ASP A 64 -9.22 -40.67 26.81
N GLY A 65 -9.24 -39.82 25.77
CA GLY A 65 -10.43 -39.55 24.94
C GLY A 65 -11.60 -38.91 25.70
N SER A 66 -11.42 -38.64 27.00
CA SER A 66 -12.40 -38.06 27.89
C SER A 66 -11.69 -37.41 29.09
N LEU A 67 -12.32 -36.39 29.67
CA LEU A 67 -11.77 -35.72 30.86
C LEU A 67 -12.15 -36.53 32.11
N GLU A 68 -11.18 -37.24 32.70
CA GLU A 68 -11.43 -38.00 33.93
C GLU A 68 -11.55 -37.07 35.13
N LEU A 69 -12.76 -36.96 35.68
CA LEU A 69 -13.00 -36.16 36.88
C LEU A 69 -12.40 -36.83 38.13
N PRO A 70 -11.98 -36.03 39.13
CA PRO A 70 -11.51 -36.57 40.38
C PRO A 70 -12.61 -37.41 41.04
N LYS A 71 -12.26 -38.63 41.44
CA LYS A 71 -13.19 -39.56 42.07
C LYS A 71 -12.55 -40.20 43.30
N TRP A 72 -13.36 -40.40 44.31
CA TRP A 72 -12.99 -41.22 45.46
C TRP A 72 -13.01 -42.69 45.03
N GLY A 73 -11.98 -43.44 45.39
CA GLY A 73 -11.93 -44.87 45.17
C GLY A 73 -12.95 -45.59 46.04
N ASP A 74 -13.35 -46.79 45.61
CA ASP A 74 -14.42 -47.58 46.22
C ASP A 74 -14.18 -47.93 47.70
N ASN A 75 -12.93 -47.79 48.16
CA ASN A 75 -12.48 -48.11 49.52
C ASN A 75 -12.50 -46.88 50.45
N GLY A 76 -12.90 -45.70 49.98
CA GLY A 76 -12.93 -44.44 50.75
C GLY A 76 -11.57 -43.85 51.14
N HIS A 77 -10.47 -44.58 50.92
CA HIS A 77 -9.11 -44.19 51.33
C HIS A 77 -8.18 -43.81 50.17
N SER A 78 -8.61 -43.93 48.91
CA SER A 78 -7.85 -43.49 47.73
C SER A 78 -8.59 -42.38 47.00
N VAL A 79 -7.87 -41.36 46.55
CA VAL A 79 -8.39 -40.27 45.71
C VAL A 79 -7.71 -40.38 44.36
N HIS A 80 -8.49 -40.61 43.31
CA HIS A 80 -8.04 -40.47 41.94
C HIS A 80 -8.18 -39.02 41.55
N ILE A 81 -7.05 -38.35 41.29
CA ILE A 81 -7.01 -36.91 41.05
C ILE A 81 -7.47 -36.57 39.61
N GLY A 82 -7.34 -37.53 38.68
CA GLY A 82 -7.80 -37.39 37.30
C GLY A 82 -7.16 -36.19 36.58
N SER A 83 -7.95 -35.51 35.76
CA SER A 83 -7.52 -34.37 34.94
C SER A 83 -6.96 -33.18 35.74
N ILE A 84 -7.26 -33.10 37.05
CA ILE A 84 -6.67 -32.08 37.93
C ILE A 84 -5.17 -32.31 38.11
N GLY A 85 -4.73 -33.57 38.22
CA GLY A 85 -3.32 -33.91 38.33
C GLY A 85 -2.57 -33.52 37.06
N GLU A 86 -3.19 -33.74 35.91
CA GLU A 86 -2.63 -33.37 34.60
C GLU A 86 -2.54 -31.85 34.40
N ILE A 87 -3.49 -31.07 34.93
CA ILE A 87 -3.42 -29.60 34.96
C ILE A 87 -2.22 -29.12 35.76
N PHE A 88 -2.02 -29.66 36.98
CA PHE A 88 -0.86 -29.30 37.80
C PHE A 88 0.45 -29.71 37.14
N LEU A 89 0.51 -30.90 36.56
CA LEU A 89 1.68 -31.39 35.83
C LEU A 89 1.99 -30.50 34.60
N GLY A 90 0.96 -30.05 33.88
CA GLY A 90 1.08 -29.11 32.77
C GLY A 90 1.59 -27.74 33.20
N ILE A 91 1.09 -27.19 34.32
CA ILE A 91 1.62 -25.95 34.92
C ILE A 91 3.09 -26.13 35.30
N CYS A 92 3.45 -27.20 36.01
CA CYS A 92 4.86 -27.45 36.37
C CYS A 92 5.77 -27.56 35.14
N GLY A 93 5.33 -28.28 34.10
CA GLY A 93 6.06 -28.40 32.84
C GLY A 93 6.26 -27.05 32.14
N ALA A 94 5.24 -26.19 32.15
CA ALA A 94 5.33 -24.85 31.59
C ALA A 94 6.42 -24.00 32.25
N PHE A 95 6.46 -24.01 33.58
CA PHE A 95 7.48 -23.26 34.35
C PHE A 95 8.88 -23.83 34.14
N ILE A 96 9.04 -25.16 34.10
CA ILE A 96 10.34 -25.80 33.84
C ILE A 96 10.86 -25.42 32.44
N ALA A 97 10.01 -25.46 31.42
CA ALA A 97 10.39 -25.09 30.06
C ALA A 97 10.78 -23.61 29.95
N TYR A 98 10.09 -22.73 30.64
CA TYR A 98 10.45 -21.30 30.68
C TYR A 98 11.81 -21.06 31.34
N VAL A 99 12.11 -21.76 32.44
CA VAL A 99 13.42 -21.70 33.10
C VAL A 99 14.53 -22.26 32.20
N ALA A 100 14.23 -23.29 31.41
CA ALA A 100 15.18 -23.91 30.49
C ALA A 100 15.35 -23.17 29.15
N LEU A 101 14.56 -22.11 28.90
CA LEU A 101 14.61 -21.36 27.65
C LEU A 101 15.89 -20.49 27.57
N PRO A 102 16.67 -20.57 26.47
CA PRO A 102 17.87 -19.75 26.28
C PRO A 102 17.56 -18.24 26.29
N GLU A 103 18.44 -17.43 26.90
CA GLU A 103 18.27 -15.97 27.04
C GLU A 103 18.29 -15.23 25.68
N GLU A 104 18.91 -15.82 24.66
CA GLU A 104 18.93 -15.28 23.30
C GLU A 104 17.53 -15.29 22.67
N LEU A 105 16.72 -16.31 22.96
CA LEU A 105 15.33 -16.40 22.50
C LEU A 105 14.39 -15.47 23.28
N LYS A 106 14.74 -15.17 24.53
CA LYS A 106 14.02 -14.18 25.35
C LYS A 106 14.25 -12.74 24.84
N SER A 107 15.39 -12.48 24.18
CA SER A 107 15.79 -11.14 23.70
C SER A 107 15.68 -10.93 22.17
N SER A 108 15.61 -11.98 21.35
CA SER A 108 15.61 -11.88 19.88
C SER A 108 14.40 -11.22 19.21
N ILE A 109 13.34 -10.86 19.95
CA ILE A 109 12.16 -10.19 19.40
C ILE A 109 12.21 -8.66 19.65
N THR A 110 13.23 -8.17 20.37
CA THR A 110 13.44 -6.74 20.62
C THR A 110 14.06 -6.00 19.42
N GLU A 111 14.53 -6.72 18.38
CA GLU A 111 15.19 -6.14 17.19
C GLU A 111 14.27 -5.30 16.27
N ASP A 112 12.95 -5.38 16.43
CA ASP A 112 12.00 -4.59 15.61
C ASP A 112 11.93 -3.10 16.03
N THR A 113 12.38 -2.77 17.24
CA THR A 113 12.37 -1.40 17.78
C THR A 113 13.40 -0.50 17.10
N THR A 114 14.51 -1.09 16.61
CA THR A 114 15.58 -0.34 15.94
C THR A 114 15.14 0.15 14.55
N GLN A 115 14.28 -0.62 13.87
CA GLN A 115 13.71 -0.22 12.57
C GLN A 115 12.65 0.89 12.74
N LEU A 116 11.85 0.82 13.80
CA LEU A 116 10.86 1.85 14.13
C LEU A 116 11.54 3.18 14.50
N ALA A 117 12.65 3.13 15.26
CA ALA A 117 13.46 4.30 15.59
C ALA A 117 14.02 5.00 14.33
N GLN A 118 14.47 4.20 13.35
CA GLN A 118 14.95 4.70 12.06
C GLN A 118 13.83 5.37 11.25
N GLN A 119 12.61 4.80 11.26
CA GLN A 119 11.45 5.36 10.58
C GLN A 119 10.94 6.66 11.23
N LEU A 120 10.93 6.75 12.55
CA LEU A 120 10.51 7.93 13.30
C LEU A 120 11.52 9.09 13.16
N ALA A 121 12.82 8.79 13.06
CA ALA A 121 13.85 9.78 12.74
C ALA A 121 13.67 10.41 11.35
N ASN A 122 13.24 9.62 10.36
CA ASN A 122 12.95 10.11 9.01
C ASN A 122 11.69 10.97 8.91
N GLN A 123 10.86 11.01 9.96
CA GLN A 123 9.65 11.84 10.04
C GLN A 123 9.89 13.20 10.72
N GLY A 124 11.15 13.54 11.02
CA GLY A 124 11.52 14.86 11.57
C GLY A 124 11.22 15.06 13.05
N LEU A 125 10.96 13.98 13.80
CA LEU A 125 10.83 14.04 15.26
C LEU A 125 12.19 14.33 15.90
N THR A 126 12.18 15.15 16.95
CA THR A 126 13.40 15.43 17.73
C THR A 126 13.84 14.19 18.52
N GLN A 127 15.13 14.03 18.78
CA GLN A 127 15.65 12.86 19.51
C GLN A 127 14.94 12.63 20.85
N ALA A 128 14.61 13.68 21.59
CA ALA A 128 13.88 13.58 22.86
C ALA A 128 12.43 13.07 22.70
N GLN A 129 11.77 13.34 21.56
CA GLN A 129 10.43 12.81 21.28
C GLN A 129 10.48 11.35 20.85
N ILE A 130 11.51 10.98 20.09
CA ILE A 130 11.76 9.58 19.70
C ILE A 130 12.07 8.74 20.95
N GLU A 131 12.89 9.25 21.86
CA GLU A 131 13.25 8.57 23.11
C GLU A 131 12.02 8.34 24.00
N LEU A 132 11.13 9.33 24.14
CA LEU A 132 9.87 9.20 24.90
C LEU A 132 8.89 8.19 24.28
N ILE A 133 8.74 8.20 22.94
CA ILE A 133 7.85 7.28 22.22
C ILE A 133 8.39 5.86 22.28
N LEU A 134 9.72 5.69 22.14
CA LEU A 134 10.37 4.39 22.24
C LEU A 134 10.33 3.86 23.67
N GLU A 135 10.45 4.70 24.70
CA GLU A 135 10.33 4.30 26.10
C GLU A 135 8.90 3.80 26.41
N GLN A 136 7.86 4.51 25.95
CA GLN A 136 6.46 4.09 26.11
C GLN A 136 6.11 2.84 25.29
N ALA A 137 6.63 2.74 24.05
CA ALA A 137 6.41 1.58 23.19
C ALA A 137 7.17 0.34 23.69
N ALA A 138 8.39 0.50 24.18
CA ALA A 138 9.18 -0.58 24.77
C ALA A 138 8.47 -1.15 26.01
N GLU A 139 7.96 -0.31 26.90
CA GLU A 139 7.27 -0.79 28.11
C GLU A 139 5.98 -1.58 27.79
N GLN A 140 5.27 -1.20 26.71
CA GLN A 140 4.02 -1.85 26.30
C GLN A 140 4.26 -3.10 25.44
N VAL A 141 5.27 -3.09 24.56
CA VAL A 141 5.63 -4.22 23.69
C VAL A 141 6.37 -5.31 24.46
N ASP A 142 7.26 -4.96 25.39
CA ASP A 142 8.06 -5.94 26.13
C ASP A 142 7.20 -6.83 27.03
N SER A 143 6.11 -6.28 27.60
CA SER A 143 5.15 -7.05 28.41
C SER A 143 4.25 -8.00 27.59
N ALA A 144 3.78 -7.56 26.41
CA ALA A 144 2.91 -8.35 25.52
C ALA A 144 3.69 -9.48 24.81
N THR A 145 4.95 -9.20 24.45
CA THR A 145 5.80 -10.16 23.75
C THR A 145 6.36 -11.20 24.72
N SER A 146 6.78 -10.78 25.91
CA SER A 146 7.22 -11.69 26.98
C SER A 146 6.10 -12.63 27.45
N SER A 147 4.85 -12.15 27.52
CA SER A 147 3.70 -13.00 27.85
C SER A 147 3.37 -14.02 26.76
N LEU A 148 3.50 -13.66 25.48
CA LEU A 148 3.30 -14.59 24.37
C LEU A 148 4.40 -15.67 24.32
N ILE A 149 5.68 -15.29 24.48
CA ILE A 149 6.80 -16.26 24.54
C ILE A 149 6.60 -17.20 25.72
N ALA A 150 6.25 -16.67 26.88
CA ALA A 150 5.98 -17.46 28.08
C ALA A 150 4.78 -18.40 27.88
N PHE A 151 3.73 -17.94 27.19
CA PHE A 151 2.58 -18.78 26.84
C PHE A 151 2.96 -19.91 25.89
N VAL A 152 3.67 -19.62 24.79
CA VAL A 152 4.09 -20.63 23.80
C VAL A 152 5.08 -21.62 24.42
N THR A 153 6.07 -21.13 25.17
CA THR A 153 7.04 -21.98 25.88
C THR A 153 6.36 -22.81 26.95
N GLY A 154 5.38 -22.23 27.65
CA GLY A 154 4.57 -22.94 28.63
C GLY A 154 3.74 -24.07 28.02
N LEU A 155 3.22 -23.84 26.81
CA LEU A 155 2.40 -24.80 26.09
C LEU A 155 3.23 -25.95 25.50
N VAL A 156 4.48 -25.68 25.11
CA VAL A 156 5.46 -26.70 24.69
C VAL A 156 6.02 -27.49 25.88
N GLY A 157 6.18 -26.84 27.04
CA GLY A 157 6.65 -27.45 28.29
C GLY A 157 5.61 -28.30 29.01
N GLY A 158 4.32 -27.95 28.90
CA GLY A 158 3.21 -28.80 29.33
C GLY A 158 3.04 -29.99 28.39
N TYR A 159 2.69 -31.16 28.90
CA TYR A 159 2.59 -32.43 28.14
C TYR A 159 1.66 -32.41 26.90
N GLY A 160 0.85 -31.35 26.71
CA GLY A 160 0.09 -31.09 25.47
C GLY A 160 0.93 -30.64 24.27
N GLY A 161 2.20 -30.27 24.48
CA GLY A 161 3.12 -29.81 23.46
C GLY A 161 3.30 -30.82 22.33
N LYS A 162 3.44 -32.12 22.59
CA LYS A 162 3.73 -33.10 21.54
C LYS A 162 2.57 -33.30 20.53
N ALA A 163 1.33 -33.22 21.00
CA ALA A 163 0.13 -33.38 20.17
C ALA A 163 -0.15 -32.12 19.33
N ILE A 164 0.00 -30.93 19.94
CA ILE A 164 -0.11 -29.65 19.22
C ILE A 164 1.08 -29.44 18.29
N LEU A 165 2.30 -29.81 18.70
CA LEU A 165 3.50 -29.70 17.87
C LEU A 165 3.41 -30.66 16.68
N ASN A 166 2.85 -31.87 16.79
CA ASN A 166 2.62 -32.73 15.63
C ASN A 166 1.51 -32.20 14.70
N ALA A 167 0.43 -31.62 15.24
CA ALA A 167 -0.63 -31.01 14.45
C ALA A 167 -0.21 -29.68 13.79
N ALA A 168 0.63 -28.90 14.48
CA ALA A 168 1.22 -27.66 14.00
C ALA A 168 2.39 -27.92 13.05
N LEU A 169 3.27 -28.89 13.32
CA LEU A 169 4.31 -29.35 12.39
C LEU A 169 3.69 -30.00 11.16
N GLY A 170 2.56 -30.71 11.26
CA GLY A 170 1.85 -31.20 10.07
C GLY A 170 1.35 -30.07 9.17
N ARG A 171 0.89 -28.96 9.75
CA ARG A 171 0.55 -27.73 8.99
C ARG A 171 1.77 -26.97 8.51
N VAL A 172 2.83 -26.89 9.30
CA VAL A 172 4.09 -26.21 8.94
C VAL A 172 4.84 -27.01 7.87
N ILE A 173 4.87 -28.34 7.90
CA ILE A 173 5.49 -29.18 6.86
C ILE A 173 4.70 -29.09 5.54
N GLY A 174 3.37 -28.96 5.59
CA GLY A 174 2.56 -28.60 4.43
C GLY A 174 2.69 -27.14 3.98
N GLN A 175 3.14 -26.24 4.86
CA GLN A 175 3.42 -24.83 4.57
C GLN A 175 4.88 -24.59 4.16
N VAL A 176 5.83 -25.46 4.50
CA VAL A 176 7.26 -25.35 4.14
C VAL A 176 7.46 -25.60 2.65
N GLU A 177 6.57 -26.35 1.99
CA GLU A 177 6.49 -26.39 0.52
C GLU A 177 5.93 -25.07 -0.09
N ASN A 178 5.24 -24.25 0.72
CA ASN A 178 4.63 -22.97 0.31
C ASN A 178 5.36 -21.71 0.84
N VAL A 179 6.39 -21.83 1.70
CA VAL A 179 7.17 -20.67 2.20
C VAL A 179 7.89 -19.97 1.04
N ASN A 180 8.42 -20.74 0.08
CA ASN A 180 8.99 -20.18 -1.15
C ASN A 180 7.96 -19.37 -1.95
N LEU A 181 6.71 -19.85 -2.03
CA LEU A 181 5.63 -19.18 -2.74
C LEU A 181 5.13 -17.92 -2.00
N ILE A 182 5.10 -17.93 -0.68
CA ILE A 182 4.74 -16.75 0.13
C ILE A 182 5.84 -15.70 0.06
N GLU A 183 7.11 -16.11 0.12
CA GLU A 183 8.26 -15.21 -0.02
C GLU A 183 8.31 -14.59 -1.43
N GLU A 184 8.09 -15.38 -2.49
CA GLU A 184 7.97 -14.88 -3.86
C GLU A 184 6.80 -13.92 -4.04
N ASN A 185 5.62 -14.24 -3.49
CA ASN A 185 4.46 -13.36 -3.57
C ASN A 185 4.69 -12.05 -2.81
N ASN A 186 5.30 -12.09 -1.62
CA ASN A 186 5.64 -10.88 -0.86
C ASN A 186 6.68 -10.02 -1.60
N LYS A 187 7.69 -10.64 -2.23
CA LYS A 187 8.65 -9.92 -3.09
C LYS A 187 7.95 -9.30 -4.30
N ARG A 188 6.99 -9.99 -4.92
CA ARG A 188 6.21 -9.47 -6.05
C ARG A 188 5.35 -8.29 -5.62
N LEU A 189 4.63 -8.41 -4.51
CA LEU A 189 3.80 -7.34 -3.94
C LEU A 189 4.62 -6.13 -3.51
N ALA A 190 5.80 -6.32 -2.90
CA ALA A 190 6.70 -5.23 -2.56
C ALA A 190 7.23 -4.51 -3.81
N LYS A 191 7.51 -5.26 -4.88
CA LYS A 191 7.92 -4.69 -6.17
C LYS A 191 6.77 -3.91 -6.83
N GLU A 192 5.56 -4.47 -6.85
CA GLU A 192 4.36 -3.80 -7.37
C GLU A 192 4.04 -2.53 -6.56
N ALA A 193 4.10 -2.59 -5.23
CA ALA A 193 3.88 -1.42 -4.37
C ALA A 193 4.93 -0.33 -4.59
N LYS A 194 6.20 -0.72 -4.79
CA LYS A 194 7.26 0.21 -5.14
C LYS A 194 7.01 0.86 -6.51
N GLN A 195 6.65 0.08 -7.53
CA GLN A 195 6.32 0.60 -8.86
C GLN A 195 5.18 1.61 -8.79
N LEU A 196 4.08 1.28 -8.11
CA LEU A 196 2.96 2.21 -7.91
C LEU A 196 3.38 3.48 -7.16
N SER A 197 4.26 3.37 -6.17
CA SER A 197 4.80 4.53 -5.46
C SER A 197 5.65 5.41 -6.38
N ASP A 198 6.48 4.81 -7.22
CA ASP A 198 7.33 5.51 -8.18
C ASP A 198 6.46 6.23 -9.23
N GLU A 199 5.44 5.55 -9.76
CA GLU A 199 4.46 6.13 -10.70
C GLU A 199 3.68 7.31 -10.09
N GLN A 200 3.26 7.20 -8.82
CA GLN A 200 2.62 8.30 -8.11
C GLN A 200 3.56 9.50 -7.91
N SER A 201 4.85 9.25 -7.69
CA SER A 201 5.86 10.30 -7.60
C SER A 201 5.94 11.11 -8.90
N ILE A 202 5.96 10.43 -10.06
CA ILE A 202 5.97 11.09 -11.37
C ILE A 202 4.76 12.00 -11.53
N ILE A 203 3.55 11.51 -11.25
CA ILE A 203 2.33 12.32 -11.36
C ILE A 203 2.32 13.51 -10.39
N LYS A 204 2.88 13.33 -9.19
CA LYS A 204 3.04 14.44 -8.23
C LYS A 204 3.96 15.53 -8.80
N GLN A 205 5.10 15.15 -9.36
CA GLN A 205 6.04 16.09 -9.99
C GLN A 205 5.41 16.78 -11.22
N VAL A 206 4.66 16.04 -12.05
CA VAL A 206 3.87 16.62 -13.16
C VAL A 206 2.94 17.72 -12.64
N ASN A 207 2.21 17.49 -11.54
CA ASN A 207 1.33 18.50 -10.96
C ASN A 207 2.11 19.72 -10.45
N GLN A 208 3.22 19.49 -9.77
CA GLN A 208 4.07 20.56 -9.27
C GLN A 208 4.62 21.41 -10.42
N GLN A 209 5.11 20.77 -11.48
CA GLN A 209 5.54 21.45 -12.71
C GLN A 209 4.41 22.28 -13.32
N LEU A 210 3.20 21.73 -13.41
CA LEU A 210 2.06 22.42 -14.01
C LEU A 210 1.53 23.60 -13.18
N GLN A 211 1.61 23.51 -11.84
CA GLN A 211 1.07 24.54 -10.94
C GLN A 211 2.10 25.62 -10.63
N GLU A 212 3.29 25.22 -10.19
CA GLU A 212 4.30 26.11 -9.63
C GLU A 212 5.48 26.27 -10.60
N GLY A 213 5.78 25.21 -11.35
CA GLY A 213 7.02 25.07 -12.10
C GLY A 213 8.11 24.46 -11.23
N LEU A 214 8.93 23.60 -11.83
CA LEU A 214 10.09 22.99 -11.21
C LEU A 214 11.38 23.74 -11.60
N PRO A 215 12.43 23.66 -10.77
CA PRO A 215 13.78 24.05 -11.16
C PRO A 215 14.23 23.31 -12.43
N THR A 216 15.06 23.95 -13.27
CA THR A 216 15.47 23.39 -14.56
C THR A 216 16.09 21.99 -14.47
N SER A 217 16.84 21.69 -13.40
CA SER A 217 17.41 20.35 -13.18
C SER A 217 16.32 19.31 -12.92
N GLU A 218 15.34 19.64 -12.09
CA GLU A 218 14.22 18.74 -11.77
C GLU A 218 13.28 18.56 -12.97
N VAL A 219 13.15 19.55 -13.85
CA VAL A 219 12.43 19.39 -15.12
C VAL A 219 13.10 18.35 -16.01
N TYR A 220 14.43 18.33 -16.07
CA TYR A 220 15.16 17.34 -16.86
C TYR A 220 14.92 15.93 -16.34
N ASP A 221 15.01 15.75 -15.02
CA ASP A 221 14.75 14.46 -14.38
C ASP A 221 13.31 14.01 -14.61
N LEU A 222 12.33 14.90 -14.44
CA LEU A 222 10.92 14.63 -14.71
C LEU A 222 10.66 14.22 -16.17
N VAL A 223 11.31 14.89 -17.13
CA VAL A 223 11.17 14.56 -18.56
C VAL A 223 11.65 13.13 -18.85
N GLU A 224 12.81 12.75 -18.31
CA GLU A 224 13.33 11.39 -18.46
C GLU A 224 12.44 10.36 -17.73
N GLU A 225 11.90 10.71 -16.56
CA GLU A 225 10.95 9.85 -15.83
C GLU A 225 9.66 9.60 -16.63
N ILE A 226 9.03 10.66 -17.18
CA ILE A 226 7.82 10.54 -18.00
C ILE A 226 8.08 9.69 -19.24
N LYS A 227 9.22 9.91 -19.91
CA LYS A 227 9.58 9.21 -21.15
C LYS A 227 9.66 7.70 -20.95
N ASN A 228 10.17 7.28 -19.80
CA ASN A 228 10.35 5.87 -19.45
C ASN A 228 9.18 5.29 -18.63
N ALA A 229 8.18 6.10 -18.30
CA ALA A 229 7.04 5.68 -17.49
C ALA A 229 6.12 4.70 -18.24
N PRO A 230 5.34 3.88 -17.52
CA PRO A 230 4.26 3.08 -18.11
C PRO A 230 3.22 3.92 -18.85
N GLN A 231 2.52 3.31 -19.82
CA GLN A 231 1.60 4.01 -20.73
C GLN A 231 0.47 4.75 -19.98
N ASP A 232 -0.09 4.16 -18.93
CA ASP A 232 -1.15 4.77 -18.12
C ASP A 232 -0.68 6.03 -17.38
N VAL A 233 0.56 6.05 -16.90
CA VAL A 233 1.19 7.24 -16.31
C VAL A 233 1.40 8.33 -17.36
N GLN A 234 1.86 7.95 -18.56
CA GLN A 234 2.02 8.89 -19.69
C GLN A 234 0.67 9.49 -20.11
N GLU A 235 -0.39 8.68 -20.19
CA GLU A 235 -1.75 9.12 -20.50
C GLU A 235 -2.31 10.09 -19.44
N GLU A 236 -2.06 9.82 -18.17
CA GLU A 236 -2.48 10.70 -17.09
C GLU A 236 -1.71 12.03 -17.08
N ALA A 237 -0.39 12.00 -17.33
CA ALA A 237 0.43 13.20 -17.50
C ALA A 237 -0.07 14.04 -18.69
N PHE A 238 -0.36 13.39 -19.82
CA PHE A 238 -0.93 14.02 -21.01
C PHE A 238 -2.27 14.69 -20.71
N ARG A 239 -3.19 13.98 -20.04
CA ARG A 239 -4.53 14.49 -19.70
C ARG A 239 -4.44 15.77 -18.86
N ARG A 240 -3.57 15.79 -17.85
CA ARG A 240 -3.36 16.94 -16.96
C ARG A 240 -2.76 18.13 -17.70
N ALA A 241 -1.70 17.92 -18.48
CA ALA A 241 -1.06 18.99 -19.25
C ALA A 241 -2.03 19.57 -20.30
N LYS A 242 -2.80 18.72 -20.99
CA LYS A 242 -3.83 19.13 -21.97
C LYS A 242 -4.94 19.96 -21.33
N GLU A 243 -5.35 19.62 -20.11
CA GLU A 243 -6.35 20.37 -19.36
C GLU A 243 -5.86 21.76 -18.99
N ILE A 244 -4.67 21.87 -18.39
CA ILE A 244 -4.04 23.14 -18.03
C ILE A 244 -3.90 24.02 -19.27
N ARG A 245 -3.31 23.51 -20.37
CA ARG A 245 -3.17 24.27 -21.62
C ARG A 245 -4.52 24.77 -22.14
N ARG A 246 -5.56 23.93 -22.12
CA ARG A 246 -6.90 24.30 -22.59
C ARG A 246 -7.53 25.43 -21.75
N LEU A 247 -7.35 25.40 -20.44
CA LEU A 247 -7.81 26.45 -19.53
C LEU A 247 -7.02 27.75 -19.75
N SER A 248 -5.70 27.64 -19.86
CA SER A 248 -4.78 28.75 -20.06
C SER A 248 -4.97 29.50 -21.38
N TRP A 249 -5.30 28.78 -22.46
CA TRP A 249 -5.63 29.39 -23.74
C TRP A 249 -6.84 30.35 -23.67
N ARG A 250 -7.86 30.00 -22.86
CA ARG A 250 -9.12 30.77 -22.81
C ARG A 250 -9.03 32.05 -21.99
N THR A 251 -8.10 32.09 -21.03
CA THR A 251 -8.06 33.15 -20.03
C THR A 251 -6.71 33.82 -20.06
N LYS A 252 -6.69 35.12 -20.37
CA LYS A 252 -5.46 35.91 -20.48
C LYS A 252 -4.58 35.83 -19.22
N ALA A 253 -5.20 35.72 -18.03
CA ALA A 253 -4.51 35.59 -16.75
C ALA A 253 -3.69 34.30 -16.58
N PHE A 254 -4.00 33.25 -17.35
CA PHE A 254 -3.35 31.94 -17.24
C PHE A 254 -2.43 31.61 -18.42
N LYS A 255 -2.19 32.57 -19.34
CA LYS A 255 -1.26 32.36 -20.47
C LYS A 255 0.18 32.07 -20.01
N SER A 256 0.57 32.55 -18.82
CA SER A 256 1.86 32.26 -18.19
C SER A 256 2.08 30.78 -17.87
N GLU A 257 1.02 29.98 -17.83
CA GLU A 257 1.09 28.56 -17.47
C GLU A 257 1.41 27.67 -18.68
N ILE A 258 1.22 28.18 -19.90
CA ILE A 258 1.41 27.39 -21.13
C ILE A 258 2.86 26.87 -21.25
N PRO A 259 3.91 27.67 -20.99
CA PRO A 259 5.29 27.17 -21.01
C PRO A 259 5.54 25.99 -20.06
N LYS A 260 4.81 25.90 -18.93
CA LYS A 260 4.97 24.80 -17.97
C LYS A 260 4.53 23.45 -18.54
N THR A 261 3.62 23.46 -19.53
CA THR A 261 3.12 22.26 -20.21
C THR A 261 4.08 21.74 -21.28
N ILE A 262 4.99 22.57 -21.79
CA ILE A 262 5.86 22.24 -22.92
C ILE A 262 6.77 21.04 -22.60
N PRO A 263 7.53 21.00 -21.49
CA PRO A 263 8.44 19.88 -21.22
C PRO A 263 7.71 18.54 -21.11
N ILE A 264 6.49 18.53 -20.59
CA ILE A 264 5.66 17.32 -20.47
C ILE A 264 5.27 16.83 -21.87
N PHE A 265 4.84 17.72 -22.76
CA PHE A 265 4.50 17.33 -24.13
C PHE A 265 5.73 16.92 -24.95
N GLU A 266 6.90 17.55 -24.72
CA GLU A 266 8.18 17.13 -25.32
C GLU A 266 8.54 15.69 -24.89
N ALA A 267 8.45 15.39 -23.59
CA ALA A 267 8.70 14.04 -23.06
C ALA A 267 7.78 12.97 -23.67
N LEU A 268 6.50 13.31 -23.87
CA LEU A 268 5.51 12.40 -24.44
C LEU A 268 5.72 12.17 -25.95
N VAL A 269 6.08 13.21 -26.71
CA VAL A 269 6.46 13.04 -28.12
C VAL A 269 7.71 12.18 -28.24
N ASP A 270 8.67 12.35 -27.33
CA ASP A 270 9.89 11.54 -27.30
C ASP A 270 9.63 10.07 -26.91
N SER A 271 8.61 9.80 -26.08
CA SER A 271 8.24 8.43 -25.67
C SER A 271 7.46 7.69 -26.75
N ASP A 272 6.53 8.36 -27.41
CA ASP A 272 5.75 7.82 -28.54
C ASP A 272 5.64 8.85 -29.68
N PRO A 273 6.63 8.87 -30.60
CA PRO A 273 6.62 9.74 -31.77
C PRO A 273 5.53 9.41 -32.79
N SER A 274 4.80 8.30 -32.63
CA SER A 274 3.71 7.93 -33.55
C SER A 274 2.36 8.50 -33.12
N ASN A 275 2.29 9.09 -31.92
CA ASN A 275 1.05 9.62 -31.36
C ASN A 275 0.75 11.02 -31.89
N HIS A 276 -0.18 11.11 -32.84
CA HIS A 276 -0.57 12.38 -33.45
C HIS A 276 -1.13 13.40 -32.46
N GLU A 277 -1.73 12.97 -31.32
CA GLU A 277 -2.27 13.90 -30.33
C GLU A 277 -1.17 14.61 -29.53
N TYR A 278 -0.06 13.92 -29.25
CA TYR A 278 1.08 14.47 -28.53
C TYR A 278 1.72 15.60 -29.33
N HIS A 279 2.01 15.34 -30.61
CA HIS A 279 2.48 16.34 -31.56
C HIS A 279 1.53 17.54 -31.67
N ALA A 280 0.20 17.30 -31.72
CA ALA A 280 -0.77 18.37 -31.80
C ALA A 280 -0.77 19.26 -30.55
N GLN A 281 -0.77 18.67 -29.34
CA GLN A 281 -0.74 19.47 -28.11
C GLN A 281 0.57 20.24 -27.96
N LEU A 282 1.70 19.65 -28.32
CA LEU A 282 3.00 20.32 -28.32
C LEU A 282 3.00 21.53 -29.28
N GLY A 283 2.50 21.33 -30.50
CA GLY A 283 2.35 22.41 -31.48
C GLY A 283 1.45 23.55 -31.00
N TYR A 284 0.36 23.22 -30.29
CA TYR A 284 -0.48 24.25 -29.65
C TYR A 284 0.25 24.99 -28.53
N ALA A 285 0.99 24.27 -27.69
CA ALA A 285 1.73 24.87 -26.58
C ALA A 285 2.82 25.83 -27.09
N TYR A 286 3.56 25.45 -28.14
CA TYR A 286 4.55 26.32 -28.79
C TYR A 286 3.94 27.57 -29.43
N LYS A 287 2.79 27.42 -30.11
CA LYS A 287 2.09 28.57 -30.71
C LYS A 287 1.57 29.53 -29.64
N ASP A 288 1.01 29.00 -28.56
CA ASP A 288 0.35 29.80 -27.52
C ASP A 288 1.32 30.32 -26.43
N SER A 289 2.59 29.89 -26.44
CA SER A 289 3.61 30.35 -25.48
C SER A 289 3.97 31.82 -25.67
N LEU A 290 4.59 32.41 -24.64
CA LEU A 290 5.08 33.79 -24.66
C LEU A 290 6.57 33.81 -24.29
N PRO A 291 7.49 34.08 -25.25
CA PRO A 291 7.23 34.30 -26.67
C PRO A 291 6.77 33.02 -27.41
N PRO A 292 6.06 33.16 -28.55
CA PRO A 292 5.63 32.02 -29.34
C PRO A 292 6.80 31.41 -30.12
N ARG A 293 6.83 30.08 -30.21
CA ARG A 293 7.82 29.26 -30.94
C ARG A 293 7.20 28.75 -32.26
N LEU A 294 7.04 29.67 -33.23
CA LEU A 294 6.16 29.45 -34.39
C LEU A 294 6.68 28.36 -35.37
N GLU A 295 7.99 28.29 -35.60
CA GLU A 295 8.59 27.29 -36.49
C GLU A 295 8.42 25.88 -35.92
N GLU A 296 8.70 25.73 -34.63
CA GLU A 296 8.51 24.46 -33.92
C GLU A 296 7.04 24.07 -33.86
N ALA A 297 6.15 25.05 -33.65
CA ALA A 297 4.71 24.80 -33.70
C ALA A 297 4.24 24.27 -35.07
N ILE A 298 4.71 24.86 -36.18
CA ILE A 298 4.38 24.38 -37.54
C ILE A 298 4.92 22.96 -37.76
N THR A 299 6.15 22.71 -37.34
CA THR A 299 6.79 21.39 -37.46
C THR A 299 5.97 20.32 -36.76
N GLN A 300 5.61 20.55 -35.49
CA GLN A 300 4.82 19.59 -34.70
C GLN A 300 3.40 19.40 -35.26
N LEU A 301 2.77 20.46 -35.76
CA LEU A 301 1.45 20.35 -36.39
C LEU A 301 1.49 19.62 -37.74
N ASN A 302 2.59 19.73 -38.49
CA ASN A 302 2.80 18.93 -39.70
C ASN A 302 2.86 17.43 -39.37
N GLU A 303 3.65 17.05 -38.36
CA GLU A 303 3.75 15.66 -37.91
C GLU A 303 2.40 15.13 -37.42
N ALA A 304 1.68 15.90 -36.60
CA ALA A 304 0.35 15.53 -36.13
C ALA A 304 -0.63 15.27 -37.29
N ILE A 305 -0.63 16.10 -38.32
CA ILE A 305 -1.49 15.95 -39.50
C ILE A 305 -1.06 14.73 -40.35
N ALA A 306 0.24 14.51 -40.48
CA ALA A 306 0.79 13.36 -41.21
C ALA A 306 0.42 12.03 -40.54
N LEU A 307 0.66 11.92 -39.22
CA LEU A 307 0.38 10.73 -38.42
C LEU A 307 -1.11 10.40 -38.35
N ARG A 308 -1.98 11.42 -38.17
CA ARG A 308 -3.44 11.25 -38.21
C ARG A 308 -3.91 10.73 -39.59
N GLY A 309 -3.24 11.14 -40.66
CA GLY A 309 -3.65 10.86 -42.03
C GLY A 309 -5.08 11.32 -42.31
N ASN A 310 -5.88 10.41 -42.89
CA ASN A 310 -7.27 10.67 -43.29
C ASN A 310 -8.30 10.44 -42.18
N GLN A 311 -7.87 10.13 -40.96
CA GLN A 311 -8.79 9.91 -39.85
C GLN A 311 -9.41 11.24 -39.41
N ILE A 312 -10.68 11.47 -39.77
CA ILE A 312 -11.43 12.67 -39.36
C ILE A 312 -12.21 12.32 -38.09
N ILE A 313 -11.61 12.59 -36.94
CA ILE A 313 -12.28 12.55 -35.63
C ILE A 313 -12.77 13.98 -35.31
N SER A 314 -13.89 14.11 -34.59
CA SER A 314 -14.62 15.36 -34.35
C SER A 314 -13.81 16.57 -33.85
N THR A 315 -12.61 16.36 -33.30
CA THR A 315 -11.74 17.41 -32.76
C THR A 315 -10.46 17.66 -33.57
N THR A 316 -10.16 16.82 -34.56
CA THR A 316 -8.88 16.82 -35.29
C THR A 316 -8.76 17.93 -36.34
N TRP A 317 -9.87 18.53 -36.78
CA TRP A 317 -9.87 19.73 -37.63
C TRP A 317 -9.13 20.92 -37.02
N LYS A 318 -8.94 20.90 -35.69
CA LYS A 318 -8.18 21.93 -34.97
C LYS A 318 -6.71 21.94 -35.37
N TYR A 319 -6.19 20.88 -35.97
CA TYR A 319 -4.78 20.74 -36.30
C TYR A 319 -4.46 21.70 -37.45
N GLU A 320 -5.23 21.61 -38.53
CA GLU A 320 -5.17 22.52 -39.68
C GLU A 320 -5.49 23.97 -39.28
N LEU A 321 -6.52 24.18 -38.45
CA LEU A 321 -6.85 25.54 -38.02
C LEU A 321 -5.69 26.18 -37.25
N ASN A 322 -5.11 25.47 -36.27
CA ASN A 322 -3.99 26.02 -35.52
C ASN A 322 -2.75 26.20 -36.40
N ARG A 323 -2.50 25.31 -37.37
CA ARG A 323 -1.37 25.48 -38.30
C ARG A 323 -1.54 26.70 -39.19
N ALA A 324 -2.75 26.94 -39.70
CA ALA A 324 -3.09 28.16 -40.43
C ALA A 324 -2.86 29.40 -39.58
N LEU A 325 -3.34 29.40 -38.32
CA LEU A 325 -3.13 30.50 -37.40
C LEU A 325 -1.64 30.74 -37.10
N THR A 326 -0.85 29.70 -36.88
CA THR A 326 0.60 29.83 -36.64
C THR A 326 1.30 30.47 -37.84
N ARG A 327 0.96 30.06 -39.07
CA ARG A 327 1.49 30.65 -40.31
C ARG A 327 1.07 32.12 -40.48
N MET A 328 -0.16 32.48 -40.13
CA MET A 328 -0.62 33.87 -40.12
C MET A 328 0.17 34.72 -39.12
N MET A 329 0.43 34.20 -37.91
CA MET A 329 1.25 34.87 -36.90
C MET A 329 2.70 35.06 -37.38
N GLN A 330 3.25 34.09 -38.09
CA GLN A 330 4.60 34.19 -38.67
C GLN A 330 4.64 35.23 -39.81
N GLU A 331 3.62 35.27 -40.66
CA GLU A 331 3.45 36.33 -41.66
C GLU A 331 3.37 37.71 -40.99
N GLU A 332 2.58 37.88 -39.93
CA GLU A 332 2.50 39.14 -39.18
C GLU A 332 3.87 39.58 -38.63
N GLN A 333 4.66 38.64 -38.10
CA GLN A 333 6.03 38.91 -37.63
C GLN A 333 6.98 39.31 -38.78
N GLN A 334 6.74 38.82 -40.01
CA GLN A 334 7.61 39.05 -41.18
C GLN A 334 7.16 40.22 -42.08
N VAL A 335 5.87 40.59 -42.08
CA VAL A 335 5.28 41.67 -42.91
C VAL A 335 5.83 43.06 -42.57
N SER A 336 6.64 43.17 -41.53
CA SER A 336 7.43 44.37 -41.23
C SER A 336 8.59 44.65 -42.20
N SER A 337 8.88 43.79 -43.19
CA SER A 337 10.16 43.88 -43.92
C SER A 337 10.12 44.19 -45.42
N ASN A 338 9.18 43.70 -46.24
CA ASN A 338 9.13 44.01 -47.68
C ASN A 338 7.81 43.51 -48.26
N GLY A 339 7.08 44.31 -49.04
CA GLY A 339 5.76 44.00 -49.60
C GLY A 339 5.68 42.85 -50.62
N GLN A 340 6.43 41.76 -50.43
CA GLN A 340 6.33 40.51 -51.16
C GLN A 340 5.13 39.69 -50.67
N MET A 341 4.52 38.97 -51.60
CA MET A 341 3.43 38.03 -51.31
C MET A 341 3.96 36.91 -50.39
N SER A 342 3.28 36.70 -49.26
CA SER A 342 3.70 35.73 -48.24
C SER A 342 3.74 34.30 -48.81
N PRO A 343 4.81 33.53 -48.53
CA PRO A 343 4.95 32.15 -48.98
C PRO A 343 3.86 31.25 -48.39
N TRP A 344 3.23 31.67 -47.30
CA TRP A 344 2.27 30.87 -46.54
C TRP A 344 0.83 30.97 -47.03
N ARG A 345 0.49 31.93 -47.90
CA ARG A 345 -0.91 32.21 -48.28
C ARG A 345 -1.65 31.01 -48.85
N GLU A 346 -1.01 30.28 -49.76
CA GLU A 346 -1.61 29.08 -50.36
C GLU A 346 -1.79 27.98 -49.31
N GLU A 347 -0.80 27.77 -48.45
CA GLU A 347 -0.86 26.75 -47.40
C GLU A 347 -1.92 27.07 -46.33
N ILE A 348 -2.05 28.35 -45.97
CA ILE A 348 -3.11 28.86 -45.09
C ILE A 348 -4.48 28.61 -45.72
N TRP A 349 -4.64 28.94 -47.00
CA TRP A 349 -5.90 28.72 -47.71
C TRP A 349 -6.28 27.25 -47.75
N GLN A 350 -5.33 26.36 -48.04
CA GLN A 350 -5.55 24.92 -48.05
C GLN A 350 -5.99 24.38 -46.69
N ASP A 351 -5.39 24.86 -45.60
CA ASP A 351 -5.79 24.49 -44.24
C ASP A 351 -7.21 24.96 -43.93
N ILE A 352 -7.57 26.20 -44.26
CA ILE A 352 -8.92 26.75 -44.07
C ILE A 352 -9.96 25.94 -44.85
N VAL A 353 -9.67 25.60 -46.12
CA VAL A 353 -10.57 24.78 -46.95
C VAL A 353 -10.75 23.38 -46.36
N LYS A 354 -9.68 22.77 -45.82
CA LYS A 354 -9.79 21.46 -45.14
C LYS A 354 -10.65 21.55 -43.88
N VAL A 355 -10.47 22.61 -43.08
CA VAL A 355 -11.29 22.86 -41.88
C VAL A 355 -12.77 22.99 -42.24
N ASP A 356 -13.08 23.76 -43.28
CA ASP A 356 -14.47 23.95 -43.74
C ASP A 356 -15.10 22.63 -44.20
N ARG A 357 -14.37 21.83 -45.00
CA ARG A 357 -14.85 20.52 -45.45
C ARG A 357 -15.09 19.53 -44.32
N ASN A 358 -14.24 19.54 -43.30
CA ASN A 358 -14.28 18.54 -42.23
C ASN A 358 -15.24 18.90 -41.09
N TYR A 359 -15.46 20.19 -40.84
CA TYR A 359 -16.26 20.65 -39.68
C TYR A 359 -17.23 21.78 -39.99
N GLY A 360 -16.94 22.59 -41.01
CA GLY A 360 -17.69 23.79 -41.38
C GLY A 360 -17.24 25.02 -40.60
N ILE A 361 -16.73 26.04 -41.29
CA ILE A 361 -16.25 27.29 -40.66
C ILE A 361 -17.38 27.99 -39.92
N THR A 362 -18.61 27.97 -40.47
CA THR A 362 -19.79 28.55 -39.80
C THR A 362 -20.01 27.97 -38.41
N LYS A 363 -19.80 26.66 -38.23
CA LYS A 363 -19.96 25.99 -36.93
C LYS A 363 -18.88 26.44 -35.95
N ILE A 364 -17.65 26.61 -36.42
CA ILE A 364 -16.53 27.12 -35.61
C ILE A 364 -16.83 28.54 -35.13
N LEU A 365 -17.31 29.40 -36.03
CA LEU A 365 -17.65 30.79 -35.69
C LEU A 365 -18.75 30.87 -34.62
N ILE A 366 -19.78 30.01 -34.72
CA ILE A 366 -20.84 29.91 -33.70
C ILE A 366 -20.24 29.46 -32.36
N GLU A 367 -19.38 28.44 -32.34
CA GLU A 367 -18.74 27.97 -31.11
C GLU A 367 -17.85 29.02 -30.46
N LEU A 368 -17.13 29.82 -31.25
CA LEU A 368 -16.29 30.91 -30.74
C LEU A 368 -17.13 32.08 -30.20
N GLN A 369 -18.28 32.38 -30.83
CA GLN A 369 -19.22 33.39 -30.34
C GLN A 369 -19.85 33.00 -29.00
N CYS A 370 -20.19 31.73 -28.79
CA CYS A 370 -20.75 31.25 -27.52
C CYS A 370 -19.75 31.20 -26.36
N VAL A 371 -18.44 31.34 -26.62
CA VAL A 371 -17.37 31.24 -25.62
C VAL A 371 -16.76 32.61 -25.29
N SER A 372 -17.19 33.68 -25.96
CA SER A 372 -16.82 35.05 -25.61
C SER A 372 -17.73 35.55 -24.48
N PRO A 373 -17.19 35.96 -23.31
CA PRO A 373 -17.99 36.51 -22.21
C PRO A 373 -18.63 37.85 -22.56
#